data_AF-A0A818F4D4-F1
#
_entry.id   AF-A0A818F4D4-F1
#
_cell.length_a   1.000
_cell.length_b   1.000
_cell.length_c   1.000
_cell.angle_alpha   90.00
_cell.angle_beta   90.00
_cell.angle_gamma   90.00
#
_symmetry.space_group_name_H-M   'P 1'
#
loop_
_entity.id
_entity.type
_entity.pdbx_description
1 polymer ?
#
loop_
_entity_poly.entity_id
_entity_poly.type
_entity_poly.pdbx_seq_one_letter_code
_entity_poly.pdbx_strand_id
1 'polypeptide(L)'
;MAIIDSDDDLYNEWSQLAQSYQDVLLPRFQPLYDTMAHYVVKKIQSNDRGGEYQLLDYGTGTYDIRVLCFLIIIRYPKVIHRRLTRSFSRVRVSIDVPFILHFFQYGFSWEFPVSFSVFWSFIDYALYGIQFLILSRATIGRHILIFHDRWLLNRKRRFFIHYLSLMILILYSFIYYCIIIYASFCPYIFYRLPAYGVLFPCIYYYVNMISIWELVCHQTIPIFIIIIFRLSLLIRILWQKSRLHRSIHWRKQRKMTIQLLSVSMLFITFSAP
;
A
#
# COMPACT_ATOMS: atom_id res chain seq x y z
N MET A 1 -18.69 -34.46 -26.09
CA MET A 1 -18.03 -33.23 -25.57
C MET A 1 -18.11 -33.34 -24.06
N ALA A 2 -17.04 -33.84 -23.43
CA ALA A 2 -16.98 -34.05 -22.00
C ALA A 2 -16.63 -32.71 -21.33
N ILE A 3 -17.55 -32.18 -20.52
CA ILE A 3 -17.27 -31.06 -19.63
C ILE A 3 -16.45 -31.68 -18.49
N ILE A 4 -15.17 -31.30 -18.41
CA ILE A 4 -14.24 -31.76 -17.38
C ILE A 4 -14.56 -30.94 -16.12
N ASP A 5 -14.91 -31.62 -15.01
CA ASP A 5 -15.11 -31.06 -13.66
C ASP A 5 -13.77 -30.54 -13.09
N SER A 6 -13.24 -29.44 -13.64
CA SER A 6 -12.01 -28.82 -13.12
C SER A 6 -12.21 -28.02 -11.84
N ASP A 7 -13.45 -27.78 -11.42
CA ASP A 7 -13.77 -26.95 -10.25
C ASP A 7 -13.62 -27.71 -8.91
N ASP A 8 -13.81 -29.04 -8.91
CA ASP A 8 -13.70 -29.86 -7.69
C ASP A 8 -12.25 -30.00 -7.20
N ASP A 9 -11.29 -30.10 -8.12
CA ASP A 9 -9.86 -30.19 -7.77
C ASP A 9 -9.35 -28.87 -7.18
N LEU A 10 -9.78 -27.73 -7.72
CA LEU A 10 -9.43 -26.41 -7.19
C LEU A 10 -10.00 -26.23 -5.78
N TYR A 11 -11.25 -26.63 -5.55
CA TYR A 11 -11.88 -26.54 -4.23
C TYR A 11 -11.12 -27.36 -3.18
N ASN A 12 -10.67 -28.57 -3.53
CA ASN A 12 -9.91 -29.44 -2.63
C ASN A 12 -8.56 -28.84 -2.24
N GLU A 13 -7.85 -28.21 -3.17
CA GLU A 13 -6.55 -27.58 -2.91
C GLU A 13 -6.68 -26.38 -1.95
N TRP A 14 -7.70 -25.53 -2.13
CA TRP A 14 -7.97 -24.42 -1.22
C TRP A 14 -8.43 -24.88 0.16
N SER A 15 -9.20 -25.97 0.24
CA SER A 15 -9.60 -26.57 1.52
C SER A 15 -8.38 -27.07 2.31
N GLN A 16 -7.44 -27.75 1.63
CA GLN A 16 -6.19 -28.21 2.25
C GLN A 16 -5.30 -27.04 2.69
N LEU A 17 -5.24 -25.96 1.90
CA LEU A 17 -4.49 -24.76 2.26
C LEU A 17 -5.12 -24.06 3.48
N ALA A 18 -6.46 -23.95 3.52
CA ALA A 18 -7.19 -23.36 4.65
C ALA A 18 -7.00 -24.19 5.92
N GLN A 19 -7.02 -25.52 5.81
CA GLN A 19 -6.79 -26.42 6.94
C GLN A 19 -5.34 -26.35 7.43
N SER A 20 -4.35 -26.31 6.52
CA SER A 20 -2.95 -26.07 6.85
C SER A 20 -2.73 -24.71 7.54
N TYR A 21 -3.40 -23.65 7.09
CA TYR A 21 -3.40 -22.35 7.76
C TYR A 21 -3.94 -22.48 9.20
N GLN A 22 -5.07 -23.17 9.36
CA GLN A 22 -5.73 -23.35 10.66
C GLN A 22 -4.91 -24.19 11.63
N ASP A 23 -4.21 -25.21 11.15
CA ASP A 23 -3.44 -26.13 11.99
C ASP A 23 -2.02 -25.62 12.30
N VAL A 24 -1.39 -24.89 11.36
CA VAL A 24 0.03 -24.51 11.46
C VAL A 24 0.22 -23.03 11.76
N LEU A 25 -0.52 -22.16 11.06
CA LEU A 25 -0.31 -20.71 11.14
C LEU A 25 -1.15 -20.09 12.26
N LEU A 26 -2.40 -20.52 12.43
CA LEU A 26 -3.29 -19.97 13.46
C LEU A 26 -2.70 -20.11 14.87
N PRO A 27 -2.21 -21.28 15.35
CA PRO A 27 -1.65 -21.39 16.70
C PRO A 27 -0.37 -20.57 16.87
N ARG A 28 0.41 -20.42 15.79
CA ARG A 28 1.65 -19.66 15.79
C ARG A 28 1.42 -18.15 15.88
N PHE A 29 0.35 -17.66 15.26
CA PHE A 29 -0.04 -16.25 15.32
C PHE A 29 -1.05 -15.95 16.43
N GLN A 30 -1.66 -16.95 17.08
CA GLN A 30 -2.62 -16.79 18.18
C GLN A 30 -2.13 -15.80 19.25
N PRO A 31 -0.87 -15.83 19.73
CA PRO A 31 -0.40 -14.87 20.72
C PRO A 31 -0.36 -13.43 20.20
N LEU A 32 -0.07 -13.25 18.90
CA LEU A 32 -0.08 -11.93 18.25
C LEU A 32 -1.52 -11.43 18.11
N TYR A 33 -2.45 -12.32 17.73
CA TYR A 33 -3.89 -12.02 17.69
C TYR A 33 -4.41 -11.61 19.05
N ASP A 34 -4.15 -12.41 20.07
CA ASP A 34 -4.59 -12.13 21.43
C ASP A 34 -3.99 -10.81 21.93
N THR A 35 -2.74 -10.50 21.57
CA THR A 35 -2.10 -9.21 21.87
C THR A 35 -2.79 -8.05 21.16
N MET A 36 -3.12 -8.20 19.86
CA MET A 36 -3.80 -7.17 19.08
C MET A 36 -5.25 -6.97 19.57
N ALA A 37 -5.98 -8.06 19.80
CA ALA A 37 -7.33 -8.06 20.35
C ALA A 37 -7.35 -7.41 21.73
N HIS A 38 -6.44 -7.79 22.63
CA HIS A 38 -6.31 -7.17 23.95
C HIS A 38 -5.95 -5.68 23.85
N TYR A 39 -5.08 -5.28 22.92
CA TYR A 39 -4.77 -3.86 22.70
C TYR A 39 -5.97 -3.06 22.19
N VAL A 40 -6.76 -3.63 21.27
CA VAL A 40 -7.99 -3.02 20.76
C VAL A 40 -9.04 -2.90 21.86
N VAL A 41 -9.31 -3.98 22.61
CA VAL A 41 -10.27 -4.00 23.73
C VAL A 41 -9.86 -3.01 24.82
N LYS A 42 -8.59 -3.01 25.22
CA LYS A 42 -8.08 -2.06 26.22
C LYS A 42 -8.21 -0.62 25.75
N LYS A 43 -8.03 -0.36 24.45
CA LYS A 43 -8.18 0.98 23.89
C LYS A 43 -9.64 1.44 23.84
N ILE A 44 -10.57 0.54 23.51
CA ILE A 44 -12.01 0.77 23.59
C ILE A 44 -12.41 1.07 25.04
N GLN A 45 -12.00 0.23 26.00
CA GLN A 45 -12.27 0.44 27.44
C GLN A 45 -11.63 1.71 28.00
N SER A 46 -10.48 2.13 27.48
CA SER A 46 -9.85 3.40 27.90
C SER A 46 -10.61 4.63 27.42
N ASN A 47 -11.40 4.51 26.35
CA ASN A 47 -12.29 5.54 25.84
C ASN A 47 -13.67 5.54 26.53
N ASP A 48 -14.01 4.45 27.24
CA ASP A 48 -15.34 4.15 27.78
C ASP A 48 -15.60 4.70 29.20
N ARG A 49 -14.76 5.63 29.70
CA ARG A 49 -14.99 6.28 31.02
C ARG A 49 -15.99 7.44 30.97
N GLY A 50 -16.94 7.40 30.04
CA GLY A 50 -17.92 8.47 29.85
C GLY A 50 -19.15 8.04 29.07
N GLY A 51 -19.95 7.12 29.62
CA GLY A 51 -21.41 7.05 29.48
C GLY A 51 -22.01 6.74 28.09
N GLU A 52 -22.83 5.68 28.07
CA GLU A 52 -23.77 5.22 27.03
C GLU A 52 -23.20 4.49 25.81
N TYR A 53 -23.53 3.18 25.76
CA TYR A 53 -23.31 2.28 24.63
C TYR A 53 -24.22 2.65 23.46
N GLN A 54 -23.71 3.46 22.53
CA GLN A 54 -24.13 3.35 21.14
C GLN A 54 -23.37 2.18 20.49
N LEU A 55 -24.14 1.19 20.04
CA LEU A 55 -23.70 0.13 19.14
C LEU A 55 -22.84 0.79 18.05
N LEU A 56 -21.61 0.28 17.83
CA LEU A 56 -20.70 0.79 16.80
C LEU A 56 -21.35 0.63 15.42
N ASP A 57 -22.14 1.63 15.05
CA ASP A 57 -22.40 1.97 13.67
C ASP A 57 -21.05 2.37 13.08
N TYR A 58 -20.55 1.62 12.09
CA TYR A 58 -19.36 1.98 11.33
C TYR A 58 -19.62 3.20 10.40
N GLY A 59 -20.44 4.14 10.85
CA GLY A 59 -20.73 5.43 10.26
C GLY A 59 -19.58 6.41 10.45
N THR A 60 -18.81 6.62 9.38
CA THR A 60 -18.32 7.94 8.92
C THR A 60 -17.79 8.94 9.97
N GLY A 61 -17.00 8.51 10.95
CA GLY A 61 -16.44 9.40 11.98
C GLY A 61 -14.95 9.76 11.85
N THR A 62 -14.47 10.36 10.74
CA THR A 62 -13.12 10.99 10.70
C THR A 62 -13.01 12.18 9.73
N TYR A 63 -13.65 13.30 10.08
CA TYR A 63 -13.45 14.56 9.36
C TYR A 63 -12.32 15.43 9.93
N ASP A 64 -11.82 15.16 11.15
CA ASP A 64 -10.85 16.05 11.82
C ASP A 64 -9.36 15.71 11.58
N ILE A 65 -9.06 14.45 11.21
CA ILE A 65 -7.68 14.03 10.89
C ILE A 65 -7.21 14.61 9.55
N ARG A 66 -8.15 14.99 8.67
CA ARG A 66 -7.86 15.43 7.29
C ARG A 66 -7.29 16.86 7.25
N VAL A 67 -7.81 17.76 8.08
CA VAL A 67 -7.35 19.17 8.16
C VAL A 67 -6.00 19.28 8.88
N LEU A 68 -5.80 18.48 9.93
CA LEU A 68 -4.53 18.44 10.66
C LEU A 68 -3.39 17.83 9.83
N CYS A 69 -3.69 16.79 9.03
CA CYS A 69 -2.75 16.26 8.04
C CYS A 69 -2.40 17.32 6.99
N PHE A 70 -3.38 18.07 6.47
CA PHE A 70 -3.15 19.13 5.48
C PHE A 70 -2.26 20.27 6.01
N LEU A 71 -2.45 20.71 7.25
CA LEU A 71 -1.66 21.79 7.86
C LEU A 71 -0.22 21.34 8.22
N ILE A 72 -0.03 20.09 8.61
CA ILE A 72 1.30 19.52 8.88
C ILE A 72 2.09 19.31 7.58
N ILE A 73 1.41 19.00 6.47
CA ILE A 73 2.01 18.85 5.13
C ILE A 73 2.69 20.14 4.65
N ILE A 74 2.22 21.31 5.07
CA ILE A 74 2.75 22.61 4.61
C ILE A 74 4.07 23.00 5.33
N ARG A 75 4.34 22.47 6.54
CA ARG A 75 5.38 23.04 7.41
C ARG A 75 6.76 22.33 7.38
N TYR A 76 6.90 21.05 7.00
CA TYR A 76 8.18 20.29 7.13
C TYR A 76 8.55 19.27 6.02
N PRO A 77 8.95 19.70 4.81
CA PRO A 77 9.17 18.83 3.62
C PRO A 77 10.09 17.61 3.80
N LYS A 78 11.22 17.76 4.52
CA LYS A 78 12.23 16.70 4.65
C LYS A 78 11.81 15.57 5.59
N VAL A 79 10.90 15.85 6.54
CA VAL A 79 10.41 14.89 7.54
C VAL A 79 9.12 14.21 7.07
N ILE A 80 8.30 14.93 6.28
CA ILE A 80 7.00 14.46 5.78
C ILE A 80 7.14 13.19 4.95
N HIS A 81 8.07 13.12 4.00
CA HIS A 81 8.14 11.96 3.11
C HIS A 81 8.31 10.62 3.85
N ARG A 82 9.15 10.58 4.88
CA ARG A 82 9.37 9.36 5.67
C ARG A 82 8.19 9.05 6.59
N ARG A 83 7.49 10.08 7.08
CA ARG A 83 6.31 9.90 7.93
C ARG A 83 5.11 9.44 7.09
N LEU A 84 4.86 10.07 5.94
CA LEU A 84 3.73 9.78 5.06
C LEU A 84 3.74 8.31 4.59
N THR A 85 4.86 7.84 4.02
CA THR A 85 4.96 6.45 3.56
C THR A 85 4.84 5.44 4.69
N ARG A 86 5.34 5.77 5.89
CA ARG A 86 5.21 4.90 7.08
C ARG A 86 3.82 4.94 7.70
N SER A 87 3.10 6.04 7.57
CA SER A 87 1.72 6.16 8.02
C SER A 87 0.79 5.38 7.10
N PHE A 88 0.92 5.55 5.77
CA PHE A 88 0.12 4.80 4.79
C PHE A 88 0.28 3.29 4.95
N SER A 89 1.52 2.80 5.01
CA SER A 89 1.77 1.36 5.19
C SER A 89 1.21 0.82 6.51
N ARG A 90 1.24 1.61 7.60
CA ARG A 90 0.67 1.19 8.88
C ARG A 90 -0.85 1.16 8.87
N VAL A 91 -1.48 2.17 8.27
CA VAL A 91 -2.95 2.24 8.14
C VAL A 91 -3.43 1.02 7.35
N ARG A 92 -2.82 0.75 6.21
CA ARG A 92 -3.16 -0.40 5.37
C ARG A 92 -3.06 -1.72 6.12
N VAL A 93 -1.90 -2.01 6.71
CA VAL A 93 -1.69 -3.25 7.49
C VAL A 93 -2.66 -3.34 8.67
N SER A 94 -3.05 -2.23 9.29
CA SER A 94 -3.97 -2.25 10.43
C SER A 94 -5.42 -2.51 10.02
N ILE A 95 -5.78 -2.30 8.75
CA ILE A 95 -7.17 -2.45 8.29
C ILE A 95 -7.31 -3.73 7.46
N ASP A 96 -6.43 -3.97 6.49
CA ASP A 96 -6.50 -5.14 5.60
C ASP A 96 -6.34 -6.44 6.39
N VAL A 97 -5.38 -6.48 7.31
CA VAL A 97 -5.01 -7.70 8.02
C VAL A 97 -6.17 -8.20 8.88
N PRO A 98 -6.84 -7.40 9.75
CA PRO A 98 -8.02 -7.87 10.46
C PRO A 98 -9.15 -8.35 9.54
N PHE A 99 -9.41 -7.67 8.42
CA PHE A 99 -10.46 -8.09 7.49
C PHE A 99 -10.15 -9.44 6.84
N ILE A 100 -8.91 -9.62 6.37
CA ILE A 100 -8.44 -10.88 5.80
C ILE A 100 -8.55 -12.02 6.82
N LEU A 101 -8.14 -11.76 8.06
CA LEU A 101 -8.11 -12.80 9.09
C LEU A 101 -9.50 -13.16 9.58
N HIS A 102 -10.38 -12.18 9.71
CA HIS A 102 -11.79 -12.43 9.98
C HIS A 102 -12.46 -13.21 8.85
N PHE A 103 -12.16 -12.89 7.59
CA PHE A 103 -12.65 -13.65 6.44
C PHE A 103 -12.23 -15.13 6.48
N PHE A 104 -10.98 -15.43 6.85
CA PHE A 104 -10.51 -16.81 7.04
C PHE A 104 -11.15 -17.52 8.22
N GLN A 105 -11.37 -16.83 9.35
CA GLN A 105 -11.99 -17.42 10.54
C GLN A 105 -13.42 -17.92 10.29
N TYR A 106 -14.16 -17.27 9.38
CA TYR A 106 -15.53 -17.66 9.02
C TYR A 106 -15.60 -18.61 7.82
N GLY A 107 -14.50 -19.26 7.45
CA GLY A 107 -14.49 -20.30 6.41
C GLY A 107 -15.01 -19.79 5.06
N PHE A 108 -14.61 -18.59 4.64
CA PHE A 108 -14.98 -17.98 3.36
C PHE A 108 -16.49 -17.65 3.20
N SER A 109 -17.30 -17.83 4.24
CA SER A 109 -18.74 -17.54 4.22
C SER A 109 -19.09 -16.10 4.57
N TRP A 110 -18.10 -15.27 4.94
CA TRP A 110 -18.35 -13.90 5.32
C TRP A 110 -18.60 -13.01 4.10
N GLU A 111 -19.86 -12.63 3.91
CA GLU A 111 -20.29 -11.75 2.82
C GLU A 111 -20.48 -10.32 3.35
N PHE A 112 -19.69 -9.39 2.82
CA PHE A 112 -19.94 -7.96 2.98
C PHE A 112 -21.05 -7.50 2.04
N PRO A 113 -21.80 -6.44 2.41
CA PRO A 113 -22.66 -5.75 1.45
C PRO A 113 -21.85 -5.33 0.21
N VAL A 114 -22.41 -5.55 -0.99
CA VAL A 114 -21.73 -5.26 -2.27
C VAL A 114 -21.21 -3.83 -2.32
N SER A 115 -21.98 -2.86 -1.80
CA SER A 115 -21.58 -1.45 -1.75
C SER A 115 -20.31 -1.22 -0.92
N PHE A 116 -20.19 -1.90 0.23
CA PHE A 116 -18.99 -1.83 1.07
C PHE A 116 -17.79 -2.44 0.37
N SER A 117 -17.94 -3.62 -0.23
CA SER A 117 -16.85 -4.28 -0.96
C SER A 117 -16.35 -3.46 -2.15
N VAL A 118 -17.25 -2.85 -2.92
CA VAL A 118 -16.89 -1.98 -4.05
C VAL A 118 -16.13 -0.75 -3.56
N PHE A 119 -16.64 -0.11 -2.49
CA PHE A 119 -15.97 1.02 -1.87
C PHE A 119 -14.58 0.64 -1.32
N TRP A 120 -14.49 -0.49 -0.66
CA TRP A 120 -13.24 -0.99 -0.07
C TRP A 120 -12.21 -1.32 -1.14
N SER A 121 -12.60 -2.06 -2.19
CA SER A 121 -11.74 -2.30 -3.36
C SER A 121 -11.24 -0.98 -3.94
N PHE A 122 -12.10 0.03 -4.11
CA PHE A 122 -11.66 1.34 -4.58
C PHE A 122 -10.58 1.97 -3.72
N ILE A 123 -10.74 1.94 -2.39
CA ILE A 123 -9.74 2.48 -1.49
C ILE A 123 -8.44 1.68 -1.55
N ASP A 124 -8.48 0.34 -1.53
CA ASP A 124 -7.27 -0.49 -1.55
C ASP A 124 -6.48 -0.32 -2.85
N TYR A 125 -7.14 -0.46 -4.01
CA TYR A 125 -6.49 -0.28 -5.31
C TYR A 125 -5.90 1.12 -5.49
N ALA A 126 -6.66 2.17 -5.12
CA ALA A 126 -6.17 3.55 -5.21
C ALA A 126 -4.96 3.78 -4.30
N LEU A 127 -5.01 3.33 -3.04
CA LEU A 127 -3.90 3.49 -2.11
C LEU A 127 -2.68 2.68 -2.53
N TYR A 128 -2.89 1.47 -3.07
CA TYR A 128 -1.83 0.64 -3.61
C TYR A 128 -1.10 1.35 -4.75
N GLY A 129 -1.82 1.79 -5.79
CA GLY A 129 -1.21 2.53 -6.91
C GLY A 129 -0.52 3.82 -6.48
N ILE A 130 -1.15 4.61 -5.59
CA ILE A 130 -0.57 5.83 -5.02
C ILE A 130 0.75 5.54 -4.31
N GLN A 131 0.85 4.42 -3.57
CA GLN A 131 2.07 4.06 -2.85
C GLN A 131 3.26 3.92 -3.81
N PHE A 132 3.10 3.24 -4.93
CA PHE A 132 4.17 3.08 -5.94
C PHE A 132 4.54 4.39 -6.60
N LEU A 133 3.56 5.16 -7.04
CA LEU A 133 3.77 6.44 -7.72
C LEU A 133 4.43 7.48 -6.80
N ILE A 134 4.00 7.57 -5.54
CA ILE A 134 4.66 8.44 -4.55
C ILE A 134 6.10 7.97 -4.33
N LEU A 135 6.33 6.66 -4.17
CA LEU A 135 7.67 6.14 -3.89
C LEU A 135 8.64 6.34 -5.06
N SER A 136 8.18 6.17 -6.31
CA SER A 136 8.98 6.44 -7.50
C SER A 136 9.24 7.94 -7.68
N ARG A 137 8.23 8.78 -7.45
CA ARG A 137 8.40 10.23 -7.48
C ARG A 137 9.37 10.71 -6.39
N ALA A 138 9.36 10.06 -5.23
CA ALA A 138 10.27 10.31 -4.12
C ALA A 138 11.74 10.09 -4.50
N THR A 139 12.02 8.97 -5.17
CA THR A 139 13.39 8.59 -5.54
C THR A 139 13.92 9.56 -6.58
N ILE A 140 13.10 9.93 -7.57
CA ILE A 140 13.42 11.00 -8.54
C ILE A 140 13.69 12.32 -7.80
N GLY A 141 12.80 12.73 -6.89
CA GLY A 141 12.93 13.99 -6.16
C GLY A 141 14.18 14.06 -5.30
N ARG A 142 14.57 12.94 -4.67
CA ARG A 142 15.83 12.84 -3.91
C ARG A 142 17.05 12.93 -4.80
N HIS A 143 17.01 12.31 -5.97
CA HIS A 143 18.08 12.41 -6.95
C HIS A 143 18.24 13.87 -7.39
N ILE A 144 17.18 14.52 -7.87
CA ILE A 144 17.24 15.95 -8.25
C ILE A 144 17.78 16.82 -7.12
N LEU A 145 17.36 16.60 -5.87
CA LEU A 145 17.82 17.39 -4.71
C LEU A 145 19.31 17.22 -4.40
N ILE A 146 19.91 16.08 -4.75
CA ILE A 146 21.34 15.80 -4.52
C ILE A 146 22.21 16.26 -5.70
N PHE A 147 21.67 16.27 -6.92
CA PHE A 147 22.40 16.68 -8.13
C PHE A 147 22.23 18.16 -8.47
N HIS A 148 21.08 18.75 -8.12
CA HIS A 148 20.69 20.10 -8.53
C HIS A 148 20.08 20.86 -7.35
N ASP A 149 20.83 21.01 -6.26
CA ASP A 149 20.42 21.75 -5.07
C ASP A 149 20.01 23.20 -5.38
N ARG A 150 20.72 23.86 -6.31
CA ARG A 150 20.43 25.22 -6.78
C ARG A 150 19.02 25.37 -7.38
N TRP A 151 18.49 24.34 -8.04
CA TRP A 151 17.16 24.39 -8.65
C TRP A 151 16.03 24.47 -7.62
N LEU A 152 16.29 23.98 -6.40
CA LEU A 152 15.31 23.91 -5.31
C LEU A 152 15.43 25.05 -4.30
N LEU A 153 16.30 26.04 -4.54
CA LEU A 153 16.44 27.22 -3.68
C LEU A 153 15.18 28.09 -3.68
N ASN A 154 14.54 28.27 -4.85
CA ASN A 154 13.35 29.11 -4.96
C ASN A 154 12.09 28.40 -4.42
N ARG A 155 11.42 29.03 -3.44
CA ARG A 155 10.22 28.49 -2.78
C ARG A 155 9.09 28.18 -3.76
N LYS A 156 8.84 29.09 -4.71
CA LYS A 156 7.82 28.91 -5.76
C LYS A 156 8.15 27.71 -6.66
N ARG A 157 9.38 27.62 -7.16
CA ARG A 157 9.81 26.48 -8.02
C ARG A 157 9.73 25.15 -7.30
N ARG A 158 10.10 25.11 -6.01
CA ARG A 158 9.94 23.91 -5.18
C ARG A 158 8.49 23.47 -5.08
N PHE A 159 7.55 24.41 -4.95
CA PHE A 159 6.12 24.11 -4.92
C PHE A 159 5.66 23.42 -6.21
N PHE A 160 5.93 24.04 -7.37
CA PHE A 160 5.52 23.51 -8.68
C PHE A 160 6.21 22.18 -9.04
N ILE A 161 7.51 22.05 -8.81
CA ILE A 161 8.24 20.84 -9.21
C ILE A 161 7.92 19.68 -8.26
N HIS A 162 7.82 19.92 -6.95
CA HIS A 162 7.71 18.84 -5.97
C HIS A 162 6.26 18.56 -5.58
N TYR A 163 5.56 19.56 -5.03
CA TYR A 163 4.26 19.35 -4.40
C TYR A 163 3.14 19.20 -5.43
N LEU A 164 3.12 20.07 -6.45
CA LEU A 164 2.12 19.98 -7.51
C LEU A 164 2.20 18.63 -8.23
N SER A 165 3.41 18.13 -8.52
CA SER A 165 3.57 16.81 -9.14
C SER A 165 3.04 15.66 -8.29
N LEU A 166 3.19 15.73 -6.96
CA LEU A 166 2.63 14.71 -6.07
C LEU A 166 1.10 14.79 -6.00
N MET A 167 0.55 16.01 -5.96
CA MET A 167 -0.89 16.23 -5.95
C MET A 167 -1.55 15.71 -7.23
N ILE A 168 -0.94 15.98 -8.40
CA ILE A 168 -1.41 15.48 -9.69
C ILE A 168 -1.39 13.95 -9.72
N LEU A 169 -0.32 13.31 -9.25
CA LEU A 169 -0.24 11.84 -9.22
C LEU A 169 -1.30 11.22 -8.31
N ILE A 170 -1.54 11.79 -7.13
CA ILE A 170 -2.58 11.32 -6.21
C ILE A 170 -3.96 11.46 -6.85
N LEU A 171 -4.26 12.64 -7.42
CA LEU A 171 -5.54 12.90 -8.07
C LEU A 171 -5.75 11.97 -9.27
N TYR A 172 -4.72 11.76 -10.08
CA TYR A 172 -4.72 10.83 -11.21
C TYR A 172 -5.11 9.42 -10.77
N SER A 173 -4.48 8.87 -9.73
CA SER A 173 -4.82 7.52 -9.25
C SER A 173 -6.25 7.43 -8.75
N PHE A 174 -6.73 8.41 -7.97
CA PHE A 174 -8.11 8.40 -7.50
C PHE A 174 -9.11 8.46 -8.66
N ILE A 175 -8.88 9.32 -9.65
CA ILE A 175 -9.76 9.41 -10.82
C ILE A 175 -9.71 8.10 -11.63
N TYR A 176 -8.52 7.56 -11.88
CA TYR A 176 -8.33 6.31 -12.62
C TYR A 176 -9.10 5.16 -11.98
N TYR A 177 -8.87 4.90 -10.69
CA TYR A 177 -9.55 3.80 -10.00
C TYR A 177 -11.04 4.06 -9.78
N CYS A 178 -11.47 5.33 -9.68
CA CYS A 178 -12.89 5.67 -9.63
C CYS A 178 -13.59 5.25 -10.94
N ILE A 179 -12.98 5.56 -12.10
CA ILE A 179 -13.51 5.16 -13.40
C ILE A 179 -13.50 3.63 -13.54
N ILE A 180 -12.38 2.97 -13.24
CA ILE A 180 -12.26 1.51 -13.38
C ILE A 180 -13.28 0.76 -12.51
N ILE A 181 -13.56 1.23 -11.30
CA ILE A 181 -14.41 0.48 -10.35
C ILE A 181 -15.89 0.85 -10.45
N TYR A 182 -16.21 2.14 -10.61
CA TYR A 182 -17.61 2.59 -10.62
C TYR A 182 -18.19 2.75 -12.03
N ALA A 183 -17.37 2.99 -13.06
CA ALA A 183 -17.87 3.13 -14.44
C ALA A 183 -17.86 1.80 -15.22
N SER A 184 -17.36 0.72 -14.63
CA SER A 184 -17.43 -0.60 -15.24
C SER A 184 -18.88 -1.11 -15.22
N PHE A 185 -19.55 -1.03 -16.37
CA PHE A 185 -20.93 -1.51 -16.59
C PHE A 185 -21.09 -3.03 -16.57
N CYS A 186 -20.02 -3.78 -16.29
CA CYS A 186 -20.08 -5.22 -16.28
C CYS A 186 -20.72 -5.69 -14.96
N PRO A 187 -21.70 -6.62 -15.01
CA PRO A 187 -22.25 -7.20 -13.80
C PRO A 187 -21.09 -7.79 -13.00
N TYR A 188 -20.94 -7.37 -11.74
CA TYR A 188 -19.86 -7.86 -10.89
C TYR A 188 -19.88 -9.37 -10.92
N ILE A 189 -18.87 -9.96 -11.55
CA ILE A 189 -18.78 -11.41 -11.55
C ILE A 189 -18.21 -11.76 -10.19
N PHE A 190 -19.08 -12.27 -9.33
CA PHE A 190 -18.72 -13.01 -8.13
C PHE A 190 -18.07 -14.32 -8.55
N TYR A 191 -16.97 -14.27 -9.31
CA TYR A 191 -16.03 -15.35 -9.19
C TYR A 191 -15.59 -15.27 -7.74
N ARG A 192 -16.03 -16.25 -6.94
CA ARG A 192 -15.57 -16.53 -5.58
C ARG A 192 -14.09 -16.89 -5.63
N LEU A 193 -13.28 -16.04 -6.23
CA LEU A 193 -11.84 -16.14 -6.15
C LEU A 193 -11.52 -15.96 -4.66
N PRO A 194 -10.83 -16.92 -4.04
CA PRO A 194 -10.54 -16.94 -2.61
C PRO A 194 -9.54 -15.84 -2.18
N ALA A 195 -9.39 -14.79 -2.98
CA ALA A 195 -8.65 -13.58 -2.65
C ALA A 195 -9.43 -12.73 -1.64
N TYR A 196 -9.63 -13.28 -0.45
CA TYR A 196 -9.90 -12.53 0.78
C TYR A 196 -11.23 -11.75 0.84
N GLY A 197 -12.24 -12.13 0.06
CA GLY A 197 -13.52 -11.41 -0.01
C GLY A 197 -13.40 -10.02 -0.66
N VAL A 198 -12.29 -9.73 -1.34
CA VAL A 198 -12.10 -8.49 -2.09
C VAL A 198 -12.70 -8.65 -3.49
N LEU A 199 -13.55 -7.70 -3.88
CA LEU A 199 -14.11 -7.70 -5.22
C LEU A 199 -13.03 -7.39 -6.25
N PHE A 200 -12.83 -8.32 -7.18
CA PHE A 200 -11.99 -8.12 -8.35
C PHE A 200 -12.83 -7.52 -9.50
N PRO A 201 -12.50 -6.32 -10.00
CA PRO A 201 -13.27 -5.72 -11.10
C PRO A 201 -13.24 -6.61 -12.35
N CYS A 202 -14.41 -7.02 -12.85
CA CYS A 202 -14.51 -7.90 -14.02
C CYS A 202 -13.89 -7.32 -15.29
N ILE A 203 -13.69 -6.00 -15.36
CA ILE A 203 -13.03 -5.33 -16.48
C ILE A 203 -11.60 -5.85 -16.72
N TYR A 204 -10.91 -6.32 -15.67
CA TYR A 204 -9.58 -6.92 -15.80
C TYR A 204 -9.61 -8.27 -16.52
N TYR A 205 -10.72 -9.00 -16.45
CA TYR A 205 -10.89 -10.29 -17.12
C TYR A 205 -11.20 -10.11 -18.60
N TYR A 206 -12.14 -9.22 -18.93
CA TYR A 206 -12.59 -9.02 -20.31
C TYR A 206 -11.67 -8.13 -21.14
N VAL A 207 -11.06 -7.12 -20.52
CA VAL A 207 -10.26 -6.12 -21.23
C VAL A 207 -8.80 -6.27 -20.83
N ASN A 208 -8.12 -7.23 -21.47
CA ASN A 208 -6.70 -7.53 -21.21
C ASN A 208 -5.81 -6.27 -21.27
N MET A 209 -6.16 -5.29 -22.12
CA MET A 209 -5.43 -4.02 -22.22
C MET A 209 -5.39 -3.22 -20.92
N ILE A 210 -6.48 -3.22 -20.12
CA ILE A 210 -6.52 -2.48 -18.85
C ILE A 210 -5.66 -3.18 -17.80
N SER A 211 -5.71 -4.51 -17.75
CA SER A 211 -4.87 -5.32 -16.86
C SER A 211 -3.38 -5.13 -17.17
N ILE A 212 -3.01 -5.21 -18.46
CA ILE A 212 -1.63 -4.95 -18.91
C ILE A 212 -1.22 -3.52 -18.58
N TRP A 213 -2.09 -2.53 -18.82
CA TRP A 213 -1.80 -1.14 -18.50
C TRP A 213 -1.53 -0.94 -17.01
N GLU A 214 -2.35 -1.54 -16.15
CA GLU A 214 -2.14 -1.46 -14.71
C GLU A 214 -0.82 -2.08 -14.27
N LEU A 215 -0.58 -3.31 -14.71
CA LEU A 215 0.65 -4.04 -14.42
C LEU A 215 1.88 -3.28 -14.90
N VAL A 216 1.84 -2.71 -16.11
CA VAL A 216 2.99 -2.02 -16.70
C VAL A 216 3.16 -0.62 -16.12
N CYS A 217 2.13 0.22 -16.16
CA CYS A 217 2.23 1.65 -15.85
C CYS A 217 2.15 1.96 -14.36
N HIS A 218 1.31 1.27 -13.60
CA HIS A 218 1.13 1.55 -12.17
C HIS A 218 2.07 0.74 -11.27
N GLN A 219 2.58 -0.39 -11.75
CA GLN A 219 3.45 -1.27 -10.97
C GLN A 219 4.87 -1.36 -11.56
N THR A 220 5.01 -1.88 -12.77
CA THR A 220 6.33 -2.22 -13.35
C THR A 220 7.22 -1.00 -13.58
N ILE A 221 6.72 0.04 -14.27
CA ILE A 221 7.47 1.26 -14.56
C ILE A 221 7.92 1.97 -13.25
N PRO A 222 7.04 2.22 -12.27
CA PRO A 222 7.44 2.80 -10.99
C PRO A 222 8.53 1.99 -10.27
N ILE A 223 8.45 0.66 -10.30
CA ILE A 223 9.49 -0.22 -9.71
C ILE A 223 10.83 -0.03 -10.40
N PHE A 224 10.87 -0.06 -11.74
CA PHE A 224 12.11 0.17 -12.49
C PHE A 224 12.72 1.54 -12.21
N ILE A 225 11.89 2.59 -12.18
CA ILE A 225 12.32 3.95 -11.79
C ILE A 225 12.94 3.93 -10.38
N ILE A 226 12.28 3.29 -9.42
CA ILE A 226 12.80 3.18 -8.05
C ILE A 226 14.19 2.51 -8.04
N ILE A 227 14.35 1.39 -8.75
CA ILE A 227 15.61 0.64 -8.81
C ILE A 227 16.71 1.48 -9.46
N ILE A 228 16.46 2.04 -10.64
CA ILE A 228 17.44 2.83 -11.41
C ILE A 228 17.93 4.03 -10.58
N PHE A 229 17.01 4.81 -10.00
CA PHE A 229 17.38 5.99 -9.22
C PHE A 229 18.08 5.63 -7.90
N ARG A 230 17.73 4.50 -7.28
CA ARG A 230 18.44 4.01 -6.08
C ARG A 230 19.86 3.54 -6.41
N LEU A 231 20.06 2.81 -7.51
CA LEU A 231 21.37 2.35 -7.96
C LEU A 231 22.25 3.54 -8.40
N SER A 232 21.71 4.48 -9.16
CA SER A 232 22.41 5.71 -9.56
C SER A 232 22.92 6.49 -8.34
N LEU A 233 22.10 6.61 -7.29
CA LEU A 233 22.50 7.27 -6.05
C LEU A 233 23.61 6.50 -5.32
N LEU A 234 23.50 5.17 -5.25
CA LEU A 234 24.50 4.31 -4.64
C LEU A 234 25.86 4.43 -5.34
N ILE A 235 25.88 4.29 -6.67
CA ILE A 235 27.10 4.38 -7.49
C ILE A 235 27.78 5.72 -7.25
N ARG A 236 27.03 6.83 -7.22
CA ARG A 236 27.60 8.15 -6.96
C ARG A 236 28.19 8.28 -5.57
N ILE A 237 27.52 7.77 -4.53
CA ILE A 237 28.05 7.78 -3.16
C ILE A 237 29.37 7.00 -3.10
N LEU A 238 29.47 5.86 -3.80
CA LEU A 238 30.68 5.05 -3.88
C LEU A 238 31.80 5.77 -4.65
N TRP A 239 31.50 6.40 -5.78
CA TRP A 239 32.47 7.20 -6.55
C TRP A 239 32.96 8.42 -5.76
N GLN A 240 32.07 9.14 -5.10
CA GLN A 240 32.43 10.30 -4.29
C GLN A 240 33.30 9.89 -3.10
N LYS A 241 33.04 8.73 -2.49
CA LYS A 241 33.91 8.15 -1.47
C LYS A 241 35.31 7.89 -2.02
N SER A 242 35.41 7.23 -3.18
CA SER A 242 36.69 6.90 -3.80
C SER A 242 37.52 8.17 -4.08
N ARG A 243 36.87 9.21 -4.61
CA ARG A 243 37.54 10.46 -5.01
C ARG A 243 38.00 11.32 -3.83
N LEU A 244 37.23 11.40 -2.74
CA LEU A 244 37.47 12.43 -1.73
C LEU A 244 38.40 12.03 -0.59
N HIS A 245 38.78 10.76 -0.43
CA HIS A 245 39.71 10.21 0.59
C HIS A 245 39.65 10.85 2.00
N ARG A 246 38.53 11.50 2.35
CA ARG A 246 38.30 12.22 3.60
C ARG A 246 37.38 11.39 4.47
N SER A 247 37.75 11.24 5.73
CA SER A 247 37.05 10.42 6.73
C SER A 247 35.66 10.93 7.15
N ILE A 248 35.16 12.01 6.55
CA ILE A 248 34.04 12.76 7.11
C ILE A 248 32.71 12.01 6.87
N HIS A 249 32.17 11.46 7.97
CA HIS A 249 30.81 10.94 8.19
C HIS A 249 30.35 9.70 7.40
N TRP A 250 31.26 8.90 6.85
CA TRP A 250 30.94 7.66 6.10
C TRP A 250 30.01 6.69 6.86
N ARG A 251 30.19 6.52 8.17
CA ARG A 251 29.35 5.61 8.98
C ARG A 251 27.86 5.97 8.90
N LYS A 252 27.51 7.26 8.86
CA LYS A 252 26.11 7.73 8.84
C LYS A 252 25.46 7.50 7.47
N GLN A 253 26.19 7.77 6.38
CA GLN A 253 25.68 7.55 5.03
C GLN A 253 25.56 6.05 4.70
N ARG A 254 26.54 5.23 5.08
CA ARG A 254 26.50 3.76 4.88
C ARG A 254 25.25 3.14 5.50
N LYS A 255 24.90 3.50 6.74
CA LYS A 255 23.72 2.94 7.42
C LYS A 255 22.42 3.28 6.69
N MET A 256 22.27 4.51 6.19
CA MET A 256 21.08 4.91 5.43
C MET A 256 20.99 4.19 4.09
N THR A 257 22.12 4.01 3.40
CA THR A 257 22.18 3.33 2.10
C THR A 257 21.88 1.84 2.22
N ILE A 258 22.48 1.14 3.20
CA ILE A 258 22.22 -0.29 3.45
C ILE A 258 20.75 -0.51 3.80
N GLN A 259 20.17 0.34 4.65
CA GLN A 259 18.75 0.25 4.98
C GLN A 259 17.87 0.40 3.73
N LEU A 260 18.22 1.31 2.82
CA LEU A 260 17.46 1.52 1.60
C LEU A 260 17.59 0.33 0.62
N LEU A 261 18.79 -0.24 0.51
CA LEU A 261 19.05 -1.41 -0.33
C LEU A 261 18.29 -2.63 0.20
N SER A 262 18.35 -2.88 1.50
CA SER A 262 17.62 -3.98 2.16
C SER A 262 16.11 -3.86 1.93
N VAL A 263 15.53 -2.67 2.05
CA VAL A 263 14.10 -2.45 1.74
C VAL A 263 13.81 -2.68 0.25
N SER A 264 14.75 -2.39 -0.66
CA SER A 264 14.56 -2.68 -2.09
C SER A 264 14.56 -4.18 -2.36
N MET A 265 15.49 -4.92 -1.75
CA MET A 265 15.59 -6.37 -1.91
C MET A 265 14.35 -7.07 -1.36
N LEU A 266 13.92 -6.72 -0.14
CA LEU A 266 12.67 -7.23 0.43
C LEU A 266 11.48 -6.94 -0.48
N PHE A 267 11.43 -5.73 -1.03
CA PHE A 267 10.35 -5.35 -1.93
C PHE A 267 10.32 -6.22 -3.19
N ILE A 268 11.48 -6.47 -3.82
CA ILE A 268 11.58 -7.33 -5.00
C ILE A 268 11.21 -8.78 -4.64
N THR A 269 11.69 -9.33 -3.52
CA THR A 269 11.40 -10.71 -3.12
C THR A 269 9.93 -10.93 -2.78
N PHE A 270 9.25 -9.93 -2.19
CA PHE A 270 7.82 -10.03 -1.87
C PHE A 270 6.90 -9.67 -3.05
N SER A 271 7.41 -9.02 -4.10
CA SER A 271 6.62 -8.64 -5.27
C SER A 271 6.83 -9.58 -6.46
N ALA A 272 7.85 -10.43 -6.42
CA ALA A 272 8.00 -11.51 -7.37
C ALA A 272 6.96 -12.59 -7.03
N PRO A 273 6.19 -13.07 -8.01
CA PRO A 273 5.23 -14.16 -7.82
C PRO A 273 5.92 -15.46 -7.39
#